data_AF-A0A838S547-F1
#
_entry.id   AF-A0A838S547-F1
#
_cell.length_a   1.000
_cell.length_b   1.000
_cell.length_c   1.000
_cell.angle_alpha   90.00
_cell.angle_beta   90.00
_cell.angle_gamma   90.00
#
_symmetry.space_group_name_H-M   'P 1'
#
loop_
_entity.id
_entity.type
_entity.pdbx_description
1 polymer ?
#
loop_
_entity_poly.entity_id
_entity_poly.type
_entity_poly.pdbx_seq_one_letter_code
_entity_poly.pdbx_strand_id
1 'polypeptide(L)' 'MRVVVMGCGRVGSGLASGLERLGHEVAVVD' A
#
# COMPACT_ATOMS: atom_id res chain seq x y z
N MET A 1 2.12 10.76 -5.13
CA MET A 1 1.48 10.92 -3.79
C MET A 1 2.10 9.89 -2.87
N ARG A 2 2.31 10.26 -1.60
CA ARG A 2 2.77 9.30 -0.59
C ARG A 2 1.56 8.75 0.17
N VAL A 3 1.42 7.43 0.21
CA VAL A 3 0.31 6.75 0.87
C VAL A 3 0.86 5.81 1.92
N VAL A 4 0.30 5.86 3.14
CA VAL A 4 0.64 4.92 4.20
C VAL A 4 -0.50 3.92 4.33
N VAL A 5 -0.17 2.63 4.22
CA VAL A 5 -1.12 1.53 4.42
C VAL A 5 -0.89 0.94 5.81
N MET A 6 -1.91 1.00 6.67
CA MET A 6 -1.88 0.39 8.00
C MET A 6 -2.44 -1.04 7.92
N GLY A 7 -1.61 -2.02 8.23
CA GLY A 7 -1.91 -3.45 8.23
C GLY A 7 -1.46 -4.18 6.95
N CYS A 8 -0.73 -5.30 7.08
CA CYS A 8 -0.19 -6.05 5.92
C CYS A 8 -0.96 -7.33 5.54
N GLY A 9 -2.19 -7.49 6.04
CA GLY A 9 -3.06 -8.63 5.71
C GLY A 9 -3.49 -8.67 4.24
N ARG A 10 -4.45 -9.54 3.91
CA ARG A 10 -4.93 -9.75 2.52
C ARG A 10 -5.33 -8.45 1.82
N VAL A 11 -6.03 -7.57 2.53
CA VAL A 11 -6.49 -6.29 1.96
C VAL A 11 -5.33 -5.30 1.83
N GLY A 12 -4.53 -5.14 2.88
CA GLY A 12 -3.42 -4.18 2.89
C GLY A 12 -2.37 -4.48 1.82
N SER A 13 -1.98 -5.74 1.67
CA SER A 13 -1.05 -6.18 0.62
C SER A 13 -1.60 -5.97 -0.80
N GLY A 14 -2.87 -6.32 -1.03
CA GLY A 14 -3.52 -6.08 -2.33
C GLY A 14 -3.65 -4.59 -2.67
N LEU A 15 -4.02 -3.78 -1.68
CA LEU A 15 -4.12 -2.33 -1.80
C LEU A 15 -2.75 -1.71 -2.11
N ALA A 16 -1.72 -2.03 -1.33
CA ALA A 16 -0.37 -1.51 -1.51
C ALA A 16 0.16 -1.79 -2.92
N SER A 17 0.07 -3.06 -3.37
CA SER A 17 0.49 -3.45 -4.71
C SER A 17 -0.30 -2.73 -5.82
N GLY A 18 -1.59 -2.48 -5.61
CA GLY A 18 -2.40 -1.69 -6.53
C GLY A 18 -1.93 -0.24 -6.65
N LEU A 19 -1.66 0.39 -5.50
CA LEU A 19 -1.21 1.79 -5.43
C LEU A 19 0.20 1.98 -6.02
N GLU A 20 1.11 1.04 -5.79
CA GLU A 20 2.44 1.06 -6.41
C GLU A 20 2.36 1.00 -7.94
N ARG A 21 1.50 0.12 -8.50
CA ARG A 21 1.28 0.04 -9.95
C ARG A 21 0.71 1.33 -10.55
N LEU A 22 -0.03 2.10 -9.76
CA LEU A 22 -0.55 3.41 -10.15
C LEU A 22 0.48 4.54 -10.00
N GLY A 23 1.72 4.24 -9.59
CA GLY A 23 2.82 5.21 -9.46
C GLY A 23 2.80 5.98 -8.14
N HIS A 24 2.12 5.47 -7.11
CA HIS A 24 2.17 6.05 -5.78
C HIS A 24 3.37 5.51 -4.99
N GLU A 25 3.98 6.36 -4.17
CA GLU A 25 4.99 5.95 -3.20
C GLU A 25 4.26 5.41 -1.96
N VAL A 26 4.40 4.11 -1.69
CA VAL A 26 3.65 3.43 -0.63
C VAL A 26 4.59 3.04 0.50
N ALA A 27 4.19 3.31 1.73
CA ALA A 27 4.81 2.74 2.93
C ALA A 27 3.78 1.89 3.66
N VAL A 28 4.14 0.66 4.02
CA VAL A 28 3.28 -0.24 4.80
C VAL A 28 3.78 -0.27 6.24
N VAL A 29 2.87 -0.16 7.20
CA VAL A 29 3.13 -0.28 8.63
C VAL A 29 2.17 -1.32 9.20
N ASP A 30 2.69 -2.33 9.89
CA ASP A 30 1.94 -3.38 10.59
C ASP A 30 2.48 -3.52 12.02
#